data_AF-A0A2N4UW23-F1
#
_entry.id   AF-A0A2N4UW23-F1
#
_cell.length_a   1.000
_cell.length_b   1.000
_cell.length_c   1.000
_cell.angle_alpha   90.00
_cell.angle_beta   90.00
_cell.angle_gamma   90.00
#
_symmetry.space_group_name_H-M   'P 1'
#
loop_
_entity.id
_entity.type
_entity.pdbx_description
1 polymer ?
#
loop_
_entity_poly.entity_id
_entity_poly.type
_entity_poly.pdbx_seq_one_letter_code
_entity_poly.pdbx_strand_id
1 'polypeptide(L)'
;MLIPINAGDQFVTLSKSITSPFPKLSKRITKREKAKLNDWLQTNAILEAVRQGNDFAKGMFECLDVRNWSTADGESVHQFLFGAKYVNGHIGDLKYMGSVVSELQLNANSNTTELDPLIAWAFT
;
A
#
# COMPACT_ATOMS: atom_id res chain seq x y z
N MET A 1 1.13 14.73 4.25
CA MET A 1 2.55 14.33 4.11
C MET A 1 2.55 13.04 3.28
N LEU A 2 3.15 13.03 2.09
CA LEU A 2 3.20 11.83 1.24
C LEU A 2 4.32 10.92 1.77
N ILE A 3 3.98 9.75 2.33
CA ILE A 3 4.99 8.79 2.77
C ILE A 3 5.42 7.96 1.55
N PRO A 4 6.73 7.84 1.28
CA PRO A 4 7.23 7.07 0.15
C PRO A 4 7.05 5.56 0.40
N ILE A 5 6.57 4.84 -0.61
CA ILE A 5 6.53 3.37 -0.59
C ILE A 5 7.90 2.82 -0.97
N ASN A 6 8.46 1.99 -0.09
CA ASN A 6 9.73 1.30 -0.29
C ASN A 6 9.52 -0.18 -0.63
N ALA A 7 10.57 -0.77 -1.22
CA ALA A 7 10.60 -2.20 -1.44
C ALA A 7 10.60 -2.92 -0.08
N GLY A 8 9.78 -3.95 0.05
CA GLY A 8 9.62 -4.69 1.31
C GLY A 8 8.44 -4.22 2.17
N ASP A 9 7.88 -3.03 1.90
CA ASP A 9 6.72 -2.53 2.64
C ASP A 9 5.53 -3.48 2.49
N GLN A 10 4.73 -3.60 3.54
CA GLN A 10 3.53 -4.42 3.54
C GLN A 10 2.32 -3.55 3.88
N PHE A 11 1.18 -3.87 3.26
CA PHE A 11 -0.04 -3.09 3.38
C PHE A 11 -1.15 -3.95 3.97
N VAL A 12 -2.03 -3.30 4.73
CA VAL A 12 -3.22 -3.93 5.28
C VAL A 12 -4.34 -3.82 4.26
N THR A 13 -4.95 -4.94 3.91
CA THR A 13 -6.10 -5.03 3.00
C THR A 13 -7.42 -4.74 3.74
N LEU A 14 -8.52 -4.61 3.00
CA LEU A 14 -9.85 -4.42 3.57
C LEU A 14 -10.27 -5.53 4.54
N SER A 15 -9.86 -6.78 4.31
CA SER A 15 -10.11 -7.88 5.26
C SER A 15 -9.21 -7.87 6.49
N LYS A 16 -8.36 -6.85 6.66
CA LYS A 16 -7.29 -6.78 7.67
C LYS A 16 -6.17 -7.80 7.46
N SER A 17 -6.06 -8.39 6.27
CA SER A 17 -4.93 -9.22 5.89
C SER A 17 -3.72 -8.38 5.52
N ILE A 18 -2.53 -8.97 5.58
CA ILE A 18 -1.29 -8.30 5.18
C ILE A 18 -0.89 -8.81 3.79
N THR A 19 -0.51 -7.89 2.90
CA THR A 19 0.01 -8.22 1.56
C THR A 19 1.39 -8.87 1.63
N SER A 20 1.79 -9.53 0.55
CA SER A 20 3.19 -9.87 0.34
C SER A 20 4.05 -8.59 0.28
N PRO A 21 5.36 -8.66 0.61
CA PRO A 21 6.23 -7.50 0.57
C PRO A 21 6.26 -6.81 -0.79
N PHE A 22 6.22 -5.48 -0.80
CA PHE A 22 6.19 -4.69 -2.02
C PHE A 22 7.45 -4.94 -2.88
N PRO A 23 7.31 -5.15 -4.20
CA PRO A 23 8.42 -5.55 -5.04
C PRO A 23 9.47 -4.45 -5.14
N LYS A 24 10.74 -4.85 -5.21
CA LYS A 24 11.81 -3.92 -5.60
C LYS A 24 11.62 -3.46 -7.05
N LEU A 25 11.41 -2.16 -7.24
CA LEU A 25 11.38 -1.47 -8.54
C LEU A 25 12.45 -0.37 -8.58
N SER A 26 12.94 -0.05 -9.76
CA SER A 26 13.89 1.04 -10.00
C SER A 26 13.24 2.41 -9.84
N LYS A 27 14.07 3.46 -9.72
CA LYS A 27 13.62 4.86 -9.64
C LYS A 27 12.81 5.29 -10.88
N ARG A 28 13.17 4.77 -12.05
CA ARG A 28 12.41 4.97 -13.30
C ARG A 28 11.75 3.65 -13.65
N ILE A 29 10.42 3.61 -13.56
CA ILE A 29 9.64 2.39 -13.83
C ILE A 29 9.71 2.07 -15.31
N THR A 30 10.35 0.94 -15.64
CA THR A 30 10.33 0.35 -16.97
C THR A 30 9.05 -0.44 -17.21
N LYS A 31 8.75 -0.79 -18.47
CA LYS A 31 7.59 -1.64 -18.82
C LYS A 31 7.61 -2.99 -18.09
N ARG A 32 8.80 -3.59 -17.90
CA ARG A 32 8.97 -4.86 -17.17
C ARG A 32 8.67 -4.70 -15.69
N GLU A 33 9.09 -3.59 -15.09
CA GLU A 33 8.82 -3.30 -13.68
C GLU A 33 7.35 -2.96 -13.44
N LYS A 34 6.69 -2.30 -14.40
CA LYS A 34 5.24 -2.13 -14.37
C LYS A 34 4.52 -3.47 -14.36
N ALA A 35 4.92 -4.41 -15.23
CA ALA A 35 4.36 -5.76 -15.23
C ALA A 35 4.61 -6.49 -13.90
N LYS A 36 5.79 -6.32 -13.28
CA LYS A 36 6.09 -6.86 -11.95
C LYS A 36 5.22 -6.26 -10.83
N LEU A 37 4.92 -4.97 -10.89
CA LEU A 37 4.00 -4.32 -9.96
C LEU A 37 2.56 -4.85 -10.15
N ASN A 38 2.12 -4.98 -11.40
CA ASN A 38 0.80 -5.52 -11.73
C ASN A 38 0.66 -6.98 -11.26
N ASP A 39 1.69 -7.79 -11.46
CA ASP A 39 1.76 -9.18 -10.99
C ASP A 39 1.65 -9.28 -9.46
N TRP A 40 2.34 -8.38 -8.74
CA TRP A 40 2.21 -8.29 -7.28
C TRP A 40 0.79 -7.90 -6.85
N LEU A 41 0.17 -6.92 -7.52
CA LEU A 41 -1.22 -6.51 -7.25
C LEU A 41 -2.20 -7.66 -7.50
N GLN A 42 -2.09 -8.31 -8.67
CA GLN A 42 -2.92 -9.44 -9.06
C GLN A 42 -2.81 -10.59 -8.05
N THR A 43 -1.60 -10.97 -7.68
CA THR A 43 -1.35 -12.06 -6.72
C THR A 43 -2.00 -11.77 -5.37
N ASN A 44 -1.84 -10.55 -4.85
CA ASN A 44 -2.46 -10.18 -3.58
C ASN A 44 -3.99 -10.15 -3.69
N ALA A 45 -4.55 -9.70 -4.81
CA ALA A 45 -6.00 -9.70 -5.01
C ALA A 45 -6.59 -11.12 -5.07
N ILE A 46 -5.91 -12.05 -5.73
CA ILE A 46 -6.29 -13.47 -5.77
C ILE A 46 -6.25 -14.07 -4.36
N LEU A 47 -5.16 -13.84 -3.60
CA LEU A 47 -5.03 -14.33 -2.24
C LEU A 47 -6.12 -13.77 -1.32
N GLU A 48 -6.44 -12.49 -1.47
CA GLU A 48 -7.51 -11.82 -0.75
C GLU A 48 -8.88 -12.41 -1.11
N ALA A 49 -9.16 -12.65 -2.40
CA ALA A 49 -10.40 -13.28 -2.85
C ALA A 49 -10.55 -14.71 -2.30
N VAL A 50 -9.47 -15.49 -2.29
CA VAL A 50 -9.45 -16.84 -1.68
C VAL A 50 -9.75 -16.77 -0.18
N ARG A 51 -9.17 -15.82 0.55
CA ARG A 51 -9.44 -15.63 1.99
C ARG A 51 -10.89 -15.25 2.28
N GLN A 52 -11.48 -14.43 1.44
CA GLN A 52 -12.88 -14.04 1.55
C GLN A 52 -13.86 -15.13 1.08
N GLY A 53 -13.37 -16.20 0.44
CA GLY A 53 -14.22 -17.20 -0.20
C GLY A 53 -14.98 -16.66 -1.41
N ASN A 54 -14.44 -15.66 -2.10
CA ASN A 54 -15.07 -15.01 -3.25
C ASN A 54 -14.52 -15.57 -4.57
N ASP A 55 -15.10 -16.69 -5.02
CA ASP A 55 -14.68 -17.37 -6.25
C ASP A 55 -14.86 -16.53 -7.51
N PHE A 56 -15.87 -15.65 -7.54
CA PHE A 56 -16.10 -14.74 -8.66
C PHE A 56 -14.96 -13.73 -8.80
N ALA A 57 -14.59 -13.05 -7.71
CA ALA A 57 -13.48 -12.10 -7.71
C ALA A 57 -12.15 -12.79 -8.03
N LYS A 58 -11.93 -13.99 -7.48
CA LYS A 58 -10.76 -14.82 -7.79
C LYS A 58 -10.65 -15.07 -9.29
N GLY A 59 -11.71 -15.59 -9.92
CA GLY A 59 -11.71 -15.87 -11.37
C GLY A 59 -11.51 -14.62 -12.21
N MET A 60 -12.12 -13.49 -11.83
CA MET A 60 -11.89 -12.20 -12.49
C MET A 60 -10.41 -11.80 -12.48
N PHE A 61 -9.74 -11.87 -11.33
CA PHE A 61 -8.35 -11.46 -11.20
C PHE A 61 -7.37 -12.44 -11.85
N GLU A 62 -7.67 -13.74 -11.87
CA GLU A 62 -6.87 -14.75 -12.58
C GLU A 62 -6.83 -14.54 -14.09
N CYS A 63 -7.86 -13.92 -14.68
CA CYS A 63 -7.91 -13.64 -16.12
C CYS A 63 -7.18 -12.36 -16.55
N LEU A 64 -6.66 -11.54 -15.62
CA LEU A 64 -5.97 -10.30 -15.97
C LEU A 64 -4.60 -10.55 -16.63
N ASP A 65 -4.29 -9.81 -17.69
CA ASP A 65 -2.98 -9.83 -18.35
C ASP A 65 -2.05 -8.74 -17.78
N VAL A 66 -1.09 -9.15 -16.95
CA VAL A 66 -0.07 -8.26 -16.33
C VAL A 66 0.76 -7.47 -17.35
N ARG A 67 0.88 -7.95 -18.59
CA ARG A 67 1.65 -7.30 -19.67
C ARG A 67 0.82 -6.30 -20.48
N ASN A 68 -0.51 -6.46 -20.47
CA ASN A 68 -1.47 -5.61 -21.17
C ASN A 68 -2.54 -5.06 -20.22
N TRP A 69 -2.07 -4.50 -19.10
CA TRP A 69 -2.90 -4.06 -17.99
C TRP A 69 -3.47 -2.66 -18.23
N SER A 70 -4.80 -2.54 -18.24
CA SER A 70 -5.50 -1.27 -18.41
C SER A 70 -5.56 -0.48 -17.10
N THR A 71 -5.95 0.80 -17.19
CA THR A 71 -6.17 1.62 -15.98
C THR A 71 -7.30 1.04 -15.12
N ALA A 72 -8.38 0.57 -15.75
CA ALA A 72 -9.53 -0.02 -15.05
C ALA A 72 -9.17 -1.32 -14.31
N ASP A 73 -8.28 -2.15 -14.87
CA ASP A 73 -7.76 -3.34 -14.19
C ASP A 73 -7.00 -2.94 -12.91
N GLY A 74 -6.22 -1.86 -13.01
CA GLY A 74 -5.50 -1.31 -11.86
C GLY A 74 -6.44 -0.79 -10.78
N GLU A 75 -7.44 0.00 -11.16
CA GLU A 75 -8.41 0.58 -10.24
C GLU A 75 -9.27 -0.48 -9.56
N SER A 76 -9.76 -1.47 -10.31
CA SER A 76 -10.57 -2.56 -9.76
C SER A 76 -9.80 -3.38 -8.72
N VAL A 77 -8.53 -3.72 -8.99
CA VAL A 77 -7.68 -4.43 -8.03
C VAL A 77 -7.37 -3.57 -6.79
N HIS A 78 -7.07 -2.28 -6.96
CA HIS A 78 -6.84 -1.38 -5.82
C HIS A 78 -8.10 -1.21 -4.98
N GLN A 79 -9.25 -1.05 -5.61
CA GLN A 79 -10.52 -0.91 -4.91
C GLN A 79 -10.88 -2.19 -4.16
N PHE A 80 -10.59 -3.37 -4.73
CA PHE A 80 -10.83 -4.63 -4.06
C PHE A 80 -9.90 -4.86 -2.86
N LEU A 81 -8.61 -4.52 -3.00
CA LEU A 81 -7.63 -4.72 -1.93
C LEU A 81 -7.73 -3.69 -0.81
N PHE A 82 -7.92 -2.42 -1.16
CA PHE A 82 -7.75 -1.29 -0.24
C PHE A 82 -8.99 -0.40 -0.13
N GLY A 83 -9.93 -0.47 -1.09
CA GLY A 83 -11.17 0.29 -1.09
C GLY A 83 -11.15 1.55 -1.97
N ALA A 84 -12.30 2.23 -2.05
CA ALA A 84 -12.53 3.35 -2.97
C ALA A 84 -11.63 4.59 -2.72
N LYS A 85 -11.05 4.71 -1.51
CA LYS A 85 -10.11 5.79 -1.19
C LYS A 85 -8.72 5.62 -1.83
N TYR A 86 -8.51 4.56 -2.62
CA TYR A 86 -7.23 4.15 -3.24
C TYR A 86 -7.30 4.09 -4.78
N VAL A 87 -8.34 4.66 -5.39
CA VAL A 87 -8.49 4.75 -6.85
C VAL A 87 -7.52 5.83 -7.39
N ASN A 88 -6.90 5.61 -8.56
CA ASN A 88 -5.82 6.40 -9.21
C ASN A 88 -4.36 5.91 -9.01
N GLY A 89 -4.13 4.64 -8.67
CA GLY A 89 -2.77 4.07 -8.61
C GLY A 89 -1.92 4.55 -7.43
N HIS A 90 -2.59 5.05 -6.39
CA HIS A 90 -1.99 5.37 -5.10
C HIS A 90 -2.41 4.29 -4.10
N ILE A 91 -1.47 3.80 -3.29
CA ILE A 91 -1.83 3.00 -2.11
C ILE A 91 -2.18 3.99 -0.97
N GLY A 92 -3.19 4.83 -1.19
CA GLY A 92 -3.81 5.72 -0.20
C GLY A 92 -3.25 7.12 -0.32
N ASP A 93 -2.81 7.69 0.79
CA ASP A 93 -1.96 8.89 0.78
C ASP A 93 -0.50 8.56 0.41
N LEU A 94 -0.22 7.32 -0.01
CA LEU A 94 1.13 6.83 -0.30
C LEU A 94 1.36 6.82 -1.81
N LYS A 95 2.30 7.65 -2.26
CA LYS A 95 2.80 7.65 -3.63
C LYS A 95 4.06 6.80 -3.69
N TYR A 96 4.12 5.87 -4.64
CA TYR A 96 5.35 5.14 -4.93
C TYR A 96 6.42 6.13 -5.44
N MET A 97 7.33 6.51 -4.56
CA MET A 97 8.48 7.37 -4.81
C MET A 97 9.70 6.46 -4.79
N GLY A 98 9.98 5.79 -5.92
CA GLY A 98 10.98 4.72 -5.99
C GLY A 98 12.24 5.03 -5.18
N SER A 99 12.47 4.24 -4.13
CA SER A 99 13.61 4.24 -3.20
C SER A 99 14.36 5.57 -3.16
N VAL A 100 13.78 6.57 -2.52
CA VAL A 100 14.59 7.51 -1.75
C VAL A 100 14.60 6.95 -0.35
N VAL A 101 15.75 6.42 0.05
CA VAL A 101 16.03 6.15 1.47
C VAL A 101 15.83 7.50 2.17
N SER A 102 14.65 7.72 2.74
CA SER A 102 14.49 8.75 3.75
C SER A 102 15.00 8.11 5.02
N GLU A 103 16.28 8.35 5.29
CA GLU A 103 16.80 8.38 6.64
C GLU A 103 15.98 9.41 7.44
N LEU A 104 14.76 9.04 7.82
CA LEU A 104 13.97 9.77 8.81
C LEU A 104 13.93 8.91 10.06
N GLN A 105 15.06 9.03 10.78
CA GLN A 105 15.15 9.07 12.22
C GLN A 105 14.38 7.98 12.98
N LEU A 106 15.09 6.88 13.21
CA LEU A 106 15.07 6.19 14.49
C LEU A 106 15.50 7.18 15.60
N ASN A 107 14.62 8.10 15.99
CA ASN A 107 14.76 8.83 17.23
C ASN A 107 13.83 8.21 18.27
N ALA A 108 14.47 7.33 19.05
CA ALA A 108 14.32 7.20 20.48
C ALA A 108 12.89 7.14 21.05
N ASN A 109 12.56 5.93 21.49
CA ASN A 109 11.93 5.74 22.79
C ASN A 109 12.57 6.68 23.83
N SER A 110 11.86 7.72 24.23
CA SER A 110 11.95 8.28 25.57
C SER A 110 10.61 8.93 25.91
N ASN A 111 9.89 8.27 26.81
CA ASN A 111 8.79 8.85 27.54
C ASN A 111 9.29 10.11 28.26
N THR A 112 8.81 11.28 27.87
CA THR A 112 8.78 12.43 28.77
C THR A 112 7.49 13.17 28.54
N THR A 113 6.64 13.13 29.55
CA THR A 113 5.36 13.83 29.63
C THR A 113 5.66 15.34 29.73
N GLU A 114 5.66 16.05 28.61
CA GLU A 114 5.55 17.51 28.64
C GLU A 114 4.07 17.88 28.75
N LEU A 115 3.66 18.23 29.97
CA LEU A 115 2.38 18.85 30.26
C LEU A 115 2.31 20.22 29.60
N ASP A 116 1.21 20.45 28.89
CA ASP A 116 0.86 21.69 28.20
C ASP A 116 0.91 22.91 29.16
N PRO A 117 1.70 23.96 28.89
CA PRO A 117 1.90 25.10 29.81
C PRO A 117 0.65 25.97 30.05
N LEU A 118 -0.50 25.63 29.47
CA LEU A 118 -1.75 26.37 29.61
C LEU A 118 -2.70 25.86 30.72
N ILE A 119 -2.33 24.79 31.45
CA ILE A 119 -3.18 24.18 32.51
C ILE A 119 -2.53 24.27 33.91
N ALA A 120 -1.59 25.18 34.13
CA ALA A 120 -0.85 25.27 35.40
C ALA A 120 -1.51 26.13 36.51
N TRP A 121 -2.66 26.78 36.25
CA TRP A 121 -3.28 27.72 37.22
C TRP A 121 -4.54 27.17 37.93
N ALA A 122 -4.99 25.96 37.60
CA ALA A 122 -6.26 25.42 38.11
C ALA A 122 -6.13 24.54 39.38
N PHE A 123 -4.97 24.47 40.01
CA PHE A 123 -4.74 23.68 41.23
C PHE A 123 -3.82 24.37 42.26
N THR A 124 -4.18 25.59 42.67
CA THR A 124 -3.67 26.22 43.91
C THR A 124 -4.81 26.64 44.79
#